data_AF-A0A9E5U1Y7-F1
#
_entry.id   AF-A0A9E5U1Y7-F1
#
_cell.length_a   1.000
_cell.length_b   1.000
_cell.length_c   1.000
_cell.angle_alpha   90.00
_cell.angle_beta   90.00
_cell.angle_gamma   90.00
#
_symmetry.space_group_name_H-M   'P 1'
#
loop_
_entity.id
_entity.type
_entity.pdbx_description
1 polymer ?
#
loop_
_entity_poly.entity_id
_entity_poly.type
_entity_poly.pdbx_seq_one_letter_code
_entity_poly.pdbx_strand_id
1 'polypeptide(L)'
;MTSKPIVVGAEVDALPVDDVRGVLSLQPGVVESGSGLGLSIRGGRPGEAAVYVDGVLVRSVRSGASALTVGTNALEEASITTGALGAEFGDAQ
;
A
#
# COMPACT_ATOMS: atom_id res chain seq x y z
N MET A 1 16.21 3.60 9.24
CA MET A 1 15.67 4.74 8.46
C MET A 1 14.34 4.29 7.89
N THR A 2 13.25 4.69 8.53
CA THR A 2 11.88 4.44 8.04
C THR A 2 11.48 5.63 7.18
N SER A 3 10.99 5.39 5.97
CA SER A 3 10.46 6.44 5.09
C SER A 3 8.95 6.29 4.97
N LYS A 4 8.23 7.39 5.14
CA LYS A 4 6.77 7.47 4.98
C LYS A 4 6.39 8.53 3.94
N PRO A 5 6.49 8.24 2.63
CA PRO A 5 5.86 9.08 1.62
C PRO A 5 4.34 9.15 1.85
N ILE A 6 3.80 10.36 1.72
CA ILE A 6 2.37 10.67 1.80
C ILE A 6 1.95 11.18 0.43
N VAL A 7 0.83 10.68 -0.08
CA VAL A 7 0.18 11.12 -1.31
C VAL A 7 -1.17 11.68 -0.94
N VAL A 8 -1.46 12.89 -1.41
CA VAL A 8 -2.71 13.59 -1.12
C VAL A 8 -3.69 13.40 -2.27
N GLY A 9 -4.98 13.24 -1.97
CA GLY A 9 -6.04 13.06 -2.97
C GLY A 9 -6.03 14.13 -4.08
N ALA A 10 -5.71 15.38 -3.74
CA ALA A 10 -5.60 16.46 -4.71
C ALA A 10 -4.51 16.25 -5.78
N GLU A 11 -3.41 15.57 -5.46
CA GLU A 11 -2.39 15.20 -6.45
C GLU A 11 -2.85 14.01 -7.31
N VAL A 12 -3.64 13.12 -6.71
CA VAL A 12 -4.22 11.95 -7.38
C VAL A 12 -5.28 12.34 -8.38
N ASP A 13 -6.13 13.32 -8.07
CA ASP A 13 -7.17 13.82 -8.96
C ASP A 13 -6.61 14.39 -10.28
N ALA A 14 -5.35 14.82 -10.28
CA ALA A 14 -4.65 15.31 -11.47
C ALA A 14 -4.02 14.20 -12.32
N LEU A 15 -3.98 12.96 -11.82
CA LEU A 15 -3.38 11.81 -12.49
C LEU A 15 -4.44 10.99 -13.22
N PRO A 16 -4.13 10.41 -14.39
CA PRO A 16 -5.06 9.56 -15.15
C PRO A 16 -5.16 8.15 -14.53
N VAL A 17 -5.56 8.08 -13.26
CA VAL A 17 -5.68 6.85 -12.47
C VAL A 17 -7.04 6.81 -11.78
N ASP A 18 -7.67 5.66 -11.83
CA ASP A 18 -9.01 5.38 -11.33
C ASP A 18 -9.00 4.47 -10.09
N ASP A 19 -7.86 3.83 -9.82
CA ASP A 19 -7.65 2.97 -8.63
C ASP A 19 -6.48 3.47 -7.77
N VAL A 20 -6.68 3.47 -6.45
CA VAL A 20 -5.65 3.82 -5.46
C VAL A 20 -4.40 2.93 -5.58
N ARG A 21 -4.51 1.68 -6.04
CA ARG A 21 -3.35 0.81 -6.32
C ARG A 21 -2.44 1.40 -7.40
N GLY A 22 -3.04 2.03 -8.42
CA GLY A 22 -2.31 2.74 -9.47
C GLY A 22 -1.53 3.92 -8.90
N VAL A 23 -2.15 4.70 -8.00
CA VAL A 23 -1.47 5.79 -7.28
C VAL A 23 -0.29 5.28 -6.45
N LEU A 24 -0.52 4.24 -5.64
CA LEU A 24 0.50 3.67 -4.77
C LEU A 24 1.67 3.09 -5.57
N SER A 25 1.41 2.57 -6.78
CA SER A 25 2.44 2.05 -7.69
C SER A 25 3.38 3.12 -8.26
N LEU A 26 2.99 4.40 -8.24
CA LEU A 26 3.86 5.50 -8.66
C LEU A 26 5.01 5.74 -7.68
N GLN A 27 4.90 5.20 -6.45
CA GLN A 27 5.88 5.44 -5.42
C GLN A 27 7.11 4.55 -5.61
N PRO A 28 8.32 5.12 -5.51
CA PRO A 28 9.55 4.37 -5.75
C PRO A 28 9.63 3.10 -4.89
N GLY A 29 9.83 1.96 -5.55
CA GLY A 29 9.94 0.66 -4.88
C GLY A 29 8.60 0.02 -4.52
N VAL A 30 7.47 0.54 -4.98
CA VAL A 30 6.16 -0.12 -4.92
C VAL A 30 5.86 -0.70 -6.30
N VAL A 31 5.47 -1.97 -6.34
CA VAL A 31 5.16 -2.69 -7.58
C VAL A 31 3.82 -3.41 -7.40
N GLU A 32 2.86 -3.17 -8.30
CA GLU A 32 1.62 -3.94 -8.31
C GLU A 32 1.88 -5.34 -8.89
N SER A 33 1.43 -6.37 -8.18
CA SER A 33 1.61 -7.77 -8.62
C SER A 33 0.71 -8.18 -9.79
N GLY A 34 -0.24 -7.34 -10.21
CA GLY A 34 -1.19 -7.60 -11.31
C GLY A 34 -2.17 -8.77 -11.11
N SER A 35 -2.02 -9.58 -10.06
CA SER A 35 -2.73 -10.85 -9.85
C SER A 35 -3.78 -10.82 -8.73
N GLY A 36 -4.14 -9.63 -8.23
CA GLY A 36 -5.00 -9.48 -7.05
C GLY A 36 -4.31 -9.84 -5.72
N LEU A 37 -3.04 -10.26 -5.78
CA LEU A 37 -2.19 -10.50 -4.61
C LEU A 37 -1.74 -9.19 -3.94
N GLY A 38 -2.08 -8.01 -4.49
CA GLY A 38 -1.77 -6.71 -3.90
C GLY A 38 -0.41 -6.13 -4.34
N LEU A 39 0.15 -5.28 -3.49
CA LEU A 39 1.38 -4.52 -3.75
C LEU A 39 2.60 -5.22 -3.15
N SER A 40 3.73 -5.18 -3.86
CA SER A 40 5.06 -5.50 -3.36
C SER A 40 5.80 -4.21 -3.04
N ILE A 41 6.41 -4.14 -1.86
CA ILE A 41 7.15 -2.96 -1.39
C ILE A 41 8.61 -3.37 -1.17
N ARG A 42 9.54 -2.69 -1.85
CA ARG A 42 11.00 -2.91 -1.79
C ARG A 42 11.41 -4.39 -1.97
N GLY A 43 10.75 -5.13 -2.86
CA GLY A 43 11.04 -6.54 -3.12
C GLY A 43 10.42 -7.53 -2.13
N GLY A 44 9.52 -7.07 -1.24
CA GLY A 44 8.70 -7.93 -0.39
C GLY A 44 7.75 -8.82 -1.20
N ARG A 45 7.22 -9.88 -0.59
CA ARG A 45 6.32 -10.78 -1.31
C ARG A 45 4.99 -10.06 -1.62
N PRO A 46 4.41 -10.25 -2.82
CA PRO A 46 3.05 -9.82 -3.09
C PRO A 46 2.10 -10.29 -1.99
N GLY A 47 1.35 -9.37 -1.38
CA GLY A 47 0.35 -9.67 -0.36
C GLY A 47 0.88 -9.74 1.08
N GLU A 48 2.17 -9.49 1.28
CA GLU A 48 2.78 -9.36 2.61
C GLU A 48 2.55 -7.96 3.21
N ALA A 49 2.42 -6.94 2.35
CA ALA A 49 2.14 -5.58 2.79
C ALA A 49 0.82 -5.50 3.55
N ALA A 50 0.85 -4.86 4.73
CA ALA A 50 -0.37 -4.51 5.45
C ALA A 50 -1.02 -3.31 4.77
N VAL A 51 -2.24 -3.50 4.29
CA VAL A 51 -3.04 -2.43 3.68
C VAL A 51 -4.17 -2.08 4.63
N TYR A 52 -4.28 -0.80 4.97
CA TYR A 52 -5.33 -0.28 5.85
C TYR A 52 -6.18 0.72 5.07
N VAL A 53 -7.49 0.64 5.25
CA VAL A 53 -8.47 1.64 4.77
C VAL A 53 -9.24 2.10 6.00
N ASP A 54 -9.24 3.41 6.27
CA ASP A 54 -9.84 3.99 7.48
C ASP A 54 -9.37 3.33 8.79
N GLY A 55 -8.13 2.84 8.81
CA GLY A 55 -7.54 2.13 9.95
C GLY A 55 -7.90 0.64 10.05
N VAL A 56 -8.75 0.12 9.15
CA VAL A 56 -9.13 -1.30 9.10
C VAL A 56 -8.23 -2.07 8.14
N LEU A 57 -7.65 -3.18 8.60
CA LEU A 57 -6.81 -4.05 7.77
C LEU A 57 -7.65 -4.73 6.69
N VAL A 58 -7.35 -4.43 5.42
CA VAL A 58 -8.04 -4.97 4.24
C VAL A 58 -7.15 -5.91 3.44
N ARG A 59 -6.63 -6.95 4.12
CA ARG A 59 -5.92 -8.07 3.48
C ARG A 59 -6.51 -9.40 3.90
N SER A 60 -6.50 -10.36 2.99
CA SER A 60 -6.78 -11.76 3.30
C SER A 60 -5.64 -12.34 4.12
N VAL A 61 -5.92 -12.72 5.36
CA VAL A 61 -4.96 -13.44 6.22
C VAL A 61 -4.58 -14.82 5.68
N ARG A 62 -5.40 -15.40 4.77
CA ARG A 62 -5.19 -16.74 4.21
C ARG A 62 -4.33 -16.73 2.95
N SER A 63 -4.48 -15.71 2.11
CA SER A 63 -3.86 -15.67 0.77
C SER A 63 -2.96 -14.46 0.54
N GLY A 64 -2.90 -13.50 1.46
CA GLY A 64 -2.22 -12.21 1.25
C GLY A 64 -2.93 -11.29 0.25
N ALA A 65 -3.94 -11.79 -0.47
CA ALA A 65 -4.70 -11.02 -1.44
C ALA A 65 -5.39 -9.83 -0.76
N SER A 66 -5.20 -8.65 -1.33
CA SER A 66 -5.94 -7.45 -0.99
C SER A 66 -6.75 -7.06 -2.23
N ALA A 67 -8.04 -7.36 -2.21
CA ALA A 67 -8.99 -6.87 -3.22
C ALA A 67 -9.36 -5.43 -2.87
N LEU A 68 -8.35 -4.55 -2.83
CA LEU A 68 -8.56 -3.13 -2.67
C LEU A 68 -9.02 -2.57 -4.01
N THR A 69 -10.30 -2.23 -4.10
CA THR A 69 -10.85 -1.48 -5.24
C THR A 69 -11.51 -0.25 -4.66
N VAL A 70 -10.68 0.78 -4.42
CA VAL A 70 -11.12 2.09 -3.95
C VAL A 70 -10.88 3.05 -5.10
N GLY A 71 -11.94 3.76 -5.49
CA GLY A 71 -11.84 4.82 -6.48
C GLY A 71 -10.97 5.95 -5.97
N THR A 72 -10.19 6.55 -6.86
CA THR A 72 -9.30 7.68 -6.52
C THR A 72 -10.07 8.88 -5.95
N ASN A 73 -11.32 9.06 -6.36
CA ASN A 73 -12.24 10.08 -5.83
C ASN A 73 -12.62 9.91 -4.34
N ALA A 74 -12.40 8.73 -3.76
CA ALA A 74 -12.67 8.45 -2.36
C ALA A 74 -11.40 8.57 -1.48
N LEU A 75 -10.26 8.91 -2.09
CA LEU A 75 -8.98 9.01 -1.40
C LEU A 75 -8.71 10.44 -0.93
N GLU A 76 -8.62 10.64 0.39
CA GLU A 76 -8.13 11.91 0.96
C GLU A 76 -6.60 11.90 1.12
N GLU A 77 -6.06 10.82 1.69
CA GLU A 77 -4.63 10.64 1.92
C GLU A 77 -4.27 9.15 1.80
N ALA A 78 -3.16 8.86 1.13
CA ALA A 78 -2.52 7.56 1.13
C ALA A 78 -1.09 7.68 1.63
N SER A 79 -0.69 6.87 2.61
CA SER A 79 0.70 6.85 3.07
C SER A 79 1.28 5.45 3.00
N ILE A 80 2.55 5.38 2.60
CA ILE A 80 3.26 4.11 2.47
C ILE A 80 4.42 4.16 3.43
N THR A 81 4.43 3.27 4.42
CA THR A 81 5.55 3.19 5.35
C THR A 81 6.48 2.08 4.89
N THR A 82 7.70 2.44 4.47
CA THR A 82 8.72 1.47 4.06
C THR A 82 9.94 1.61 4.98
N GLY A 83 10.38 0.52 5.57
CA GLY A 83 11.58 0.50 6.40
C GLY A 83 12.09 -0.93 6.55
N ALA A 84 13.41 -1.07 6.79
CA ALA A 84 13.89 -2.29 7.42
C ALA A 84 13.19 -2.38 8.77
N LEU A 85 12.49 -3.49 9.02
CA LEU A 85 11.95 -3.85 10.31
C LEU A 85 13.11 -3.97 11.31
N GLY A 86 13.62 -2.83 11.77
CA GLY A 86 14.47 -2.74 12.94
C GLY A 86 13.55 -2.64 14.14
N ALA A 87 12.96 -3.76 14.55
CA ALA A 87 12.53 -3.99 15.93
C ALA A 87 11.70 -2.89 16.63
N GLU A 88 10.71 -2.30 15.97
CA GLU A 88 9.68 -1.50 16.67
C GLU A 88 8.33 -2.25 16.81
N PHE A 89 8.13 -3.30 16.01
CA PHE A 89 7.06 -4.30 16.17
C PHE A 89 7.58 -5.74 16.05
N GLY A 90 8.89 -5.93 16.23
CA GLY A 90 9.46 -7.25 16.42
C GLY A 90 9.21 -7.64 17.87
N ASP A 91 8.10 -8.32 18.14
CA ASP A 91 8.04 -9.21 19.28
C ASP A 91 9.27 -10.12 19.21
N ALA A 92 10.25 -9.84 20.06
CA ALA A 92 11.26 -10.81 20.40
C ALA A 92 10.55 -11.91 21.20
N GLN A 93 10.23 -13.00 20.53
CA GLN A 93 10.13 -14.32 21.13
C GLN A 93 11.00 -15.30 20.35
#